data_AF-A0A2V6ZAY5-F1
#
_entry.id   AF-A0A2V6ZAY5-F1
#
_cell.length_a   1.000
_cell.length_b   1.000
_cell.length_c   1.000
_cell.angle_alpha   90.00
_cell.angle_beta   90.00
_cell.angle_gamma   90.00
#
_symmetry.space_group_name_H-M   'P 1'
#
loop_
_entity.id
_entity.type
_entity.pdbx_description
1 polymer ?
#
loop_
_entity_poly.entity_id
_entity_poly.type
_entity_poly.pdbx_seq_one_letter_code
_entity_poly.pdbx_strand_id
1 'polypeptide(L)'
;MLAHATVDKLTALRLPALAEALHRQLGNPEFAELSFEDRLGLLVDAEWTHREQRKLRRRLRAANLRRQASLEDIDWHSPRRGLDKAQLHALATCAWIAEHRNLFLLGPTGIGKSWHAEAFAARACRSGYSAYCARAARLFHDLHVARGDGSYTRLLARLAKTELLVIDDWGLAPLAPTERHDLLEILEDRAERASTLITSQLPVEAWHDVIGEPTLADAICDRLIHTAHVIKLHGPSMREVRAKAPRGDSAAPAAAAATTKPSAPRKRD
;
A
#
# COMPACT_ATOMS: atom_id res chain seq x y z
N MET A 1 -40.55 -16.12 12.65
CA MET A 1 -39.66 -17.30 12.79
C MET A 1 -38.79 -17.55 11.56
N LEU A 2 -39.32 -17.54 10.32
CA LEU A 2 -38.52 -17.81 9.11
C LEU A 2 -37.39 -16.80 8.87
N ALA A 3 -37.60 -15.51 9.14
CA ALA A 3 -36.59 -14.47 8.93
C ALA A 3 -35.33 -14.64 9.81
N HIS A 4 -35.49 -15.00 11.09
CA HIS A 4 -34.36 -15.29 11.98
C HIS A 4 -33.56 -16.50 11.50
N ALA A 5 -34.24 -17.58 11.11
CA ALA A 5 -33.58 -18.77 10.54
C ALA A 5 -32.82 -18.46 9.24
N THR A 6 -33.32 -17.55 8.41
CA THR A 6 -32.61 -17.09 7.21
C THR A 6 -31.36 -16.31 7.56
N VAL A 7 -31.41 -15.40 8.54
CA VAL A 7 -30.24 -14.64 9.03
C VAL A 7 -29.16 -15.60 9.56
N ASP A 8 -29.53 -16.59 10.37
CA ASP A 8 -28.58 -17.58 10.90
C ASP A 8 -27.90 -18.39 9.79
N LYS A 9 -28.66 -18.79 8.77
CA LYS A 9 -28.13 -19.47 7.58
C LYS A 9 -27.18 -18.58 6.79
N LEU A 10 -27.49 -17.30 6.61
CA LEU A 10 -26.62 -16.34 5.91
C LEU A 10 -25.30 -16.14 6.66
N THR A 11 -25.32 -16.09 7.99
CA THR A 11 -24.11 -16.05 8.81
C THR A 11 -23.28 -17.33 8.65
N ALA A 12 -23.92 -18.51 8.66
CA ALA A 12 -23.24 -19.79 8.42
C ALA A 12 -22.61 -19.88 7.02
N LEU A 13 -23.24 -19.28 6.01
CA LEU A 13 -22.72 -19.16 4.64
C LEU A 13 -21.61 -18.09 4.48
N ARG A 14 -21.22 -17.42 5.57
CA ARG A 14 -20.24 -16.31 5.57
C ARG A 14 -20.69 -15.12 4.70
N LEU A 15 -21.97 -14.74 4.83
CA LEU A 15 -22.60 -13.57 4.22
C LEU A 15 -23.07 -12.56 5.29
N PRO A 16 -22.15 -12.03 6.12
CA PRO A 16 -22.52 -11.23 7.29
C PRO A 16 -23.14 -9.87 6.93
N ALA A 17 -22.70 -9.23 5.85
CA ALA A 17 -23.24 -7.93 5.46
C ALA A 17 -24.61 -8.09 4.77
N LEU A 18 -24.83 -9.21 4.07
CA LEU A 18 -26.15 -9.59 3.57
C LEU A 18 -27.13 -9.79 4.72
N ALA A 19 -26.72 -10.54 5.74
CA ALA A 19 -27.52 -10.77 6.96
C ALA A 19 -27.89 -9.47 7.67
N GLU A 20 -26.93 -8.56 7.84
CA GLU A 20 -27.16 -7.24 8.45
C GLU A 20 -28.10 -6.38 7.59
N ALA A 21 -27.89 -6.35 6.27
CA ALA A 21 -28.75 -5.60 5.35
C ALA A 21 -30.18 -6.16 5.33
N LEU A 22 -30.36 -7.48 5.41
CA LEU A 22 -31.67 -8.13 5.51
C LEU A 22 -32.37 -7.73 6.81
N HIS A 23 -31.65 -7.73 7.93
CA HIS A 23 -32.20 -7.28 9.21
C HIS A 23 -32.65 -5.81 9.14
N ARG A 24 -31.86 -4.95 8.49
CA ARG A 24 -32.18 -3.53 8.27
C ARG A 24 -33.42 -3.34 7.39
N GLN A 25 -33.54 -4.10 6.29
CA GLN A 25 -34.70 -4.06 5.41
C GLN A 25 -35.98 -4.52 6.12
N LEU A 26 -35.90 -5.55 6.97
CA LEU A 26 -37.06 -6.03 7.74
C LEU A 26 -37.54 -5.02 8.80
N GLY A 27 -36.65 -4.16 9.29
CA GLY A 27 -36.95 -3.15 10.31
C GLY A 27 -37.38 -1.79 9.78
N ASN A 28 -37.27 -1.52 8.47
CA ASN A 28 -37.62 -0.22 7.88
C ASN A 28 -38.73 -0.37 6.81
N PRO A 29 -39.94 0.20 7.04
CA PRO A 29 -41.07 0.17 6.11
C PRO A 29 -40.78 0.75 4.73
N GLU A 30 -39.84 1.70 4.60
CA GLU A 30 -39.52 2.34 3.32
C GLU A 30 -39.02 1.33 2.27
N PHE A 31 -38.37 0.24 2.70
CA PHE A 31 -37.94 -0.81 1.77
C PHE A 31 -39.12 -1.61 1.20
N ALA A 32 -40.31 -1.56 1.81
CA ALA A 32 -41.49 -2.25 1.30
C ALA A 32 -42.06 -1.59 0.02
N GLU A 33 -41.70 -0.32 -0.25
CA GLU A 33 -42.08 0.38 -1.47
C GLU A 33 -41.23 -0.05 -2.68
N LEU A 34 -40.06 -0.66 -2.44
CA LEU A 34 -39.18 -1.18 -3.48
C LEU A 34 -39.65 -2.55 -3.98
N SER A 35 -39.36 -2.83 -5.26
CA SER A 35 -39.59 -4.15 -5.82
C SER A 35 -38.77 -5.22 -5.09
N PHE A 36 -39.17 -6.49 -5.25
CA PHE A 36 -38.35 -7.60 -4.72
C PHE A 36 -36.94 -7.61 -5.33
N GLU A 37 -36.83 -7.34 -6.63
CA GLU A 37 -35.55 -7.32 -7.35
C GLU A 37 -34.62 -6.23 -6.81
N ASP A 38 -35.14 -5.02 -6.58
CA ASP A 38 -34.36 -3.92 -6.01
C ASP A 38 -33.89 -4.23 -4.59
N ARG A 39 -34.77 -4.78 -3.75
CA ARG A 39 -34.39 -5.20 -2.39
C ARG A 39 -33.30 -6.26 -2.42
N LEU A 40 -33.45 -7.28 -3.26
CA LEU A 40 -32.45 -8.34 -3.40
C LEU A 40 -31.13 -7.78 -3.92
N GLY A 41 -31.17 -6.88 -4.91
CA GLY A 41 -30.02 -6.17 -5.43
C GLY A 41 -29.24 -5.46 -4.33
N LEU A 42 -29.92 -4.67 -3.50
CA LEU A 42 -29.31 -3.97 -2.37
C LEU A 42 -28.65 -4.91 -1.35
N LEU A 43 -29.25 -6.09 -1.10
CA LEU A 43 -28.68 -7.10 -0.20
C LEU A 43 -27.39 -7.70 -0.77
N VAL A 44 -27.39 -8.04 -2.07
CA VAL A 44 -26.23 -8.59 -2.77
C VAL A 44 -25.12 -7.55 -2.85
N ASP A 45 -25.45 -6.31 -3.17
CA ASP A 45 -24.50 -5.19 -3.24
C ASP A 45 -23.83 -4.94 -1.89
N ALA A 46 -24.59 -4.96 -0.79
CA ALA A 46 -24.03 -4.78 0.55
C ALA A 46 -22.94 -5.83 0.86
N GLU A 47 -23.20 -7.09 0.54
CA GLU A 47 -22.22 -8.17 0.74
C GLU A 47 -21.04 -8.08 -0.23
N TRP A 48 -21.29 -7.75 -1.50
CA TRP A 48 -20.25 -7.55 -2.49
C TRP A 48 -19.28 -6.42 -2.06
N THR A 49 -19.81 -5.24 -1.74
CA THR A 49 -19.04 -4.09 -1.26
C THR A 49 -18.28 -4.45 0.02
N HIS A 50 -18.90 -5.14 0.97
CA HIS A 50 -18.24 -5.57 2.19
C HIS A 50 -17.04 -6.49 1.92
N ARG A 51 -17.17 -7.44 0.96
CA ARG A 51 -16.08 -8.33 0.55
C ARG A 51 -14.95 -7.58 -0.14
N GLU A 52 -15.27 -6.67 -1.06
CA GLU A 52 -14.26 -5.85 -1.75
C GLU A 52 -13.50 -4.95 -0.77
N GLN A 53 -14.21 -4.28 0.16
CA GLN A 53 -13.58 -3.50 1.22
C GLN A 53 -12.69 -4.35 2.13
N ARG A 54 -13.10 -5.59 2.45
CA ARG A 54 -12.27 -6.51 3.25
C ARG A 54 -11.00 -6.91 2.50
N LYS A 55 -11.07 -7.22 1.20
CA LYS A 55 -9.90 -7.51 0.36
C LYS A 55 -8.95 -6.31 0.31
N LEU A 56 -9.47 -5.11 0.07
CA LEU A 56 -8.68 -3.88 0.05
C LEU A 56 -8.00 -3.62 1.39
N ARG A 57 -8.74 -3.68 2.51
CA ARG A 57 -8.18 -3.51 3.86
C ARG A 57 -7.07 -4.50 4.15
N ARG A 58 -7.20 -5.75 3.70
CA ARG A 58 -6.16 -6.78 3.83
C ARG A 58 -4.90 -6.40 3.04
N ARG A 59 -5.04 -5.99 1.78
CA ARG A 59 -3.91 -5.57 0.93
C ARG A 59 -3.18 -4.36 1.52
N LEU A 60 -3.92 -3.32 1.93
CA LEU A 60 -3.34 -2.11 2.54
C LEU A 60 -2.59 -2.41 3.84
N ARG A 61 -3.12 -3.31 4.69
CA ARG A 61 -2.42 -3.75 5.91
C ARG A 61 -1.15 -4.54 5.58
N ALA A 62 -1.21 -5.43 4.59
CA ALA A 62 -0.06 -6.20 4.15
C ALA A 62 1.03 -5.33 3.49
N ALA A 63 0.65 -4.21 2.88
CA ALA A 63 1.55 -3.31 2.16
C ALA A 63 2.56 -2.57 3.04
N ASN A 64 2.40 -2.58 4.37
CA ASN A 64 3.36 -1.95 5.29
C ASN A 64 3.62 -0.45 4.97
N LEU A 65 2.54 0.26 4.62
CA LEU A 65 2.60 1.70 4.32
C LEU A 65 2.82 2.48 5.63
N ARG A 66 3.87 3.31 5.68
CA ARG A 66 4.18 4.13 6.87
C ARG A 66 3.40 5.44 6.89
N ARG A 67 3.01 5.95 5.72
CA ARG A 67 2.25 7.19 5.57
C ARG A 67 0.97 6.93 4.80
N GLN A 68 -0.05 7.73 5.07
CA GLN A 68 -1.21 7.84 4.20
C GLN A 68 -0.81 8.72 3.02
N ALA A 69 -0.37 8.08 1.94
CA ALA A 69 0.03 8.75 0.70
C ALA A 69 -0.92 8.35 -0.42
N SER A 70 -1.33 9.32 -1.22
CA SER A 70 -2.26 9.12 -2.34
C SER A 70 -1.80 9.92 -3.54
N LEU A 71 -1.86 9.34 -4.75
CA LEU A 71 -1.45 10.03 -5.97
C LEU A 71 -2.32 11.26 -6.26
N GLU A 72 -3.56 11.23 -5.77
CA GLU A 72 -4.54 12.32 -5.87
C GLU A 72 -4.13 13.55 -5.04
N ASP A 73 -3.28 13.39 -4.03
CA ASP A 73 -2.79 14.48 -3.16
C ASP A 73 -1.54 15.19 -3.72
N ILE A 74 -1.13 14.87 -4.95
CA ILE A 74 0.01 15.52 -5.60
C ILE A 74 -0.35 16.96 -5.96
N ASP A 75 0.38 17.91 -5.37
CA ASP A 75 0.28 19.32 -5.75
C ASP A 75 0.93 19.58 -7.12
N TRP A 76 0.11 20.00 -8.07
CA TRP A 76 0.48 20.38 -9.44
C TRP A 76 0.69 21.88 -9.62
N HIS A 77 0.40 22.71 -8.61
CA HIS A 77 0.52 24.17 -8.69
C HIS A 77 1.95 24.66 -8.39
N SER A 78 2.72 23.86 -7.65
CA SER A 78 4.16 24.07 -7.43
C SER A 78 4.98 23.77 -8.70
N PRO A 79 6.23 24.29 -8.84
CA PRO A 79 7.09 24.01 -9.99
C PRO A 79 7.15 22.51 -10.27
N ARG A 80 7.03 22.13 -11.55
CA ARG A 80 7.00 20.72 -11.98
C ARG A 80 8.27 20.02 -11.47
N ARG A 81 8.12 19.14 -10.47
CA ARG A 81 9.24 18.47 -9.78
C ARG A 81 9.83 17.29 -10.57
N GLY A 82 9.88 17.39 -11.89
CA GLY A 82 10.20 16.27 -12.79
C GLY A 82 9.06 15.26 -12.93
N LEU A 83 7.85 15.63 -12.51
CA LEU A 83 6.63 14.84 -12.69
C LEU A 83 5.87 15.34 -13.91
N ASP A 84 5.76 14.50 -14.92
CA ASP A 84 4.81 14.70 -16.00
C ASP A 84 3.43 14.13 -15.61
N LYS A 85 2.39 14.94 -15.81
CA LYS A 85 1.01 14.58 -15.46
C LYS A 85 0.51 13.43 -16.33
N ALA A 86 0.84 13.43 -17.63
CA ALA A 86 0.43 12.36 -18.52
C ALA A 86 1.10 11.03 -18.13
N GLN A 87 2.42 11.04 -17.91
CA GLN A 87 3.15 9.87 -17.40
C GLN A 87 2.59 9.37 -16.06
N LEU A 88 2.29 10.25 -15.10
CA LEU A 88 1.74 9.85 -13.81
C LEU A 88 0.35 9.21 -13.97
N HIS A 89 -0.53 9.78 -14.80
CA HIS A 89 -1.84 9.18 -15.08
C HIS A 89 -1.71 7.80 -15.72
N ALA A 90 -0.80 7.62 -16.68
CA ALA A 90 -0.51 6.33 -17.28
C ALA A 90 -0.05 5.31 -16.23
N LEU A 91 0.89 5.68 -15.36
CA LEU A 91 1.38 4.79 -14.29
C LEU A 91 0.33 4.52 -13.21
N ALA A 92 -0.60 5.45 -12.97
CA ALA A 92 -1.69 5.29 -12.02
C ALA A 92 -2.75 4.26 -12.46
N THR A 93 -2.76 3.87 -13.74
CA THR A 93 -3.56 2.73 -14.22
C THR A 93 -3.08 1.39 -13.68
N CYS A 94 -1.82 1.33 -13.19
CA CYS A 94 -1.13 0.10 -12.79
C CYS A 94 -0.93 -0.91 -13.93
N ALA A 95 -1.08 -0.51 -15.21
CA ALA A 95 -0.79 -1.37 -16.36
C ALA A 95 0.65 -1.92 -16.33
N TRP A 96 1.61 -1.07 -15.94
CA TRP A 96 3.02 -1.46 -15.76
C TRP A 96 3.21 -2.59 -14.73
N ILE A 97 2.32 -2.74 -13.75
CA ILE A 97 2.36 -3.85 -12.77
C ILE A 97 1.88 -5.14 -13.42
N ALA A 98 0.80 -5.06 -14.21
CA ALA A 98 0.29 -6.19 -14.99
C ALA A 98 1.28 -6.67 -16.04
N GLU A 99 2.05 -5.75 -16.62
CA GLU A 99 3.12 -6.04 -17.60
C GLU A 99 4.46 -6.43 -16.93
N HIS A 100 4.50 -6.57 -15.61
CA HIS A 100 5.70 -6.94 -14.84
C HIS A 100 6.90 -6.01 -15.08
N ARG A 101 6.63 -4.73 -15.32
CA ARG A 101 7.65 -3.69 -15.50
C ARG A 101 8.05 -3.10 -14.16
N ASN A 102 9.27 -2.58 -14.06
CA ASN A 102 9.76 -1.93 -12.84
C ASN A 102 9.53 -0.41 -12.89
N LEU A 103 9.62 0.27 -11.74
CA LEU A 103 9.50 1.72 -11.65
C LEU A 103 10.57 2.30 -10.72
N PHE A 104 11.39 3.22 -11.23
CA PHE A 104 12.42 3.90 -10.44
C PHE A 104 12.04 5.35 -10.19
N LEU A 105 12.08 5.75 -8.92
CA LEU A 105 11.93 7.12 -8.49
C LEU A 105 13.29 7.61 -8.01
N LEU A 106 13.94 8.44 -8.83
CA LEU A 106 15.29 8.94 -8.59
C LEU A 106 15.27 10.42 -8.23
N GLY A 107 16.24 10.91 -7.47
CA GLY A 107 16.37 12.34 -7.17
C GLY A 107 16.91 12.62 -5.76
N PRO A 108 17.11 13.89 -5.39
CA PRO A 108 17.74 14.27 -4.13
C PRO A 108 16.91 13.91 -2.89
N THR A 109 17.53 13.97 -1.71
CA THR A 109 16.81 13.79 -0.43
C THR A 109 15.69 14.81 -0.26
N GLY A 110 14.60 14.40 0.38
CA GLY A 110 13.55 15.32 0.82
C GLY A 110 12.55 15.72 -0.27
N ILE A 111 12.76 15.34 -1.52
CA ILE A 111 11.85 15.70 -2.63
C ILE A 111 10.53 14.90 -2.66
N GLY A 112 10.46 13.82 -1.87
CA GLY A 112 9.25 13.01 -1.71
C GLY A 112 9.27 11.65 -2.41
N LYS A 113 10.42 11.12 -2.86
CA LYS A 113 10.51 9.78 -3.50
C LYS A 113 9.75 8.70 -2.71
N SER A 114 10.04 8.57 -1.42
CA SER A 114 9.40 7.60 -0.53
C SER A 114 7.89 7.82 -0.34
N TRP A 115 7.43 9.07 -0.46
CA TRP A 115 5.99 9.37 -0.41
C TRP A 115 5.31 8.94 -1.70
N HIS A 116 5.91 9.22 -2.86
CA HIS A 116 5.37 8.78 -4.16
C HIS A 116 5.38 7.25 -4.27
N ALA A 117 6.43 6.58 -3.78
CA ALA A 117 6.49 5.12 -3.75
C ALA A 117 5.34 4.50 -2.93
N GLU A 118 5.06 5.04 -1.74
CA GLU A 118 3.93 4.62 -0.92
C GLU A 118 2.58 4.98 -1.56
N ALA A 119 2.48 6.12 -2.27
CA ALA A 119 1.28 6.49 -3.03
C ALA A 119 1.01 5.52 -4.19
N PHE A 120 2.04 5.09 -4.93
CA PHE A 120 1.92 4.06 -5.96
C PHE A 120 1.53 2.71 -5.36
N ALA A 121 2.11 2.32 -4.22
CA ALA A 121 1.74 1.09 -3.53
C ALA A 121 0.28 1.11 -3.03
N ALA A 122 -0.17 2.25 -2.49
CA ALA A 122 -1.56 2.45 -2.09
C ALA A 122 -2.50 2.38 -3.30
N ARG A 123 -2.12 3.01 -4.42
CA ARG A 123 -2.87 2.92 -5.68
C ARG A 123 -2.94 1.47 -6.19
N ALA A 124 -1.84 0.74 -6.18
CA ALA A 124 -1.80 -0.68 -6.57
C ALA A 124 -2.76 -1.52 -5.72
N CYS A 125 -2.77 -1.32 -4.40
CA CYS A 125 -3.72 -1.98 -3.49
C CYS A 125 -5.19 -1.69 -3.84
N ARG A 126 -5.50 -0.44 -4.19
CA ARG A 126 -6.84 -0.02 -4.64
C ARG A 126 -7.21 -0.62 -5.99
N SER A 127 -6.24 -0.80 -6.88
CA SER A 127 -6.41 -1.46 -8.18
C SER A 127 -6.44 -2.99 -8.11
N GLY A 128 -6.32 -3.59 -6.93
CA GLY A 128 -6.44 -5.03 -6.74
C GLY A 128 -5.13 -5.81 -6.58
N TYR A 129 -3.99 -5.14 -6.69
CA TYR A 129 -2.67 -5.76 -6.57
C TYR A 129 -2.21 -5.82 -5.10
N SER A 130 -1.52 -6.88 -4.75
CA SER A 130 -0.74 -6.99 -3.52
C SER A 130 0.51 -6.12 -3.60
N ALA A 131 0.81 -5.39 -2.54
CA ALA A 131 2.03 -4.60 -2.43
C ALA A 131 2.74 -4.88 -1.11
N TYR A 132 4.03 -4.57 -1.04
CA TYR A 132 4.81 -4.57 0.20
C TYR A 132 5.89 -3.50 0.13
N CYS A 133 5.94 -2.61 1.13
CA CYS A 133 6.95 -1.57 1.24
C CYS A 133 7.96 -1.87 2.34
N ALA A 134 9.23 -1.79 2.00
CA ALA A 134 10.34 -1.87 2.95
C ALA A 134 11.44 -0.88 2.58
N ARG A 135 12.19 -0.40 3.58
CA ARG A 135 13.48 0.24 3.31
C ARG A 135 14.51 -0.83 2.99
N ALA A 136 15.42 -0.58 2.05
CA ALA A 136 16.47 -1.53 1.66
C ALA A 136 17.21 -2.09 2.87
N ALA A 137 17.75 -1.22 3.73
CA ALA A 137 18.45 -1.64 4.96
C ALA A 137 17.59 -2.49 5.91
N ARG A 138 16.28 -2.22 5.99
CA ARG A 138 15.38 -3.02 6.85
C ARG A 138 15.06 -4.38 6.21
N LEU A 139 14.88 -4.41 4.90
CA LEU A 139 14.65 -5.64 4.13
C LEU A 139 15.84 -6.59 4.29
N PHE A 140 17.07 -6.11 4.12
CA PHE A 140 18.28 -6.92 4.31
C PHE A 140 18.46 -7.39 5.75
N HIS A 141 18.17 -6.54 6.73
CA HIS A 141 18.16 -6.96 8.12
C HIS A 141 17.14 -8.08 8.39
N ASP A 142 15.91 -7.95 7.88
CA ASP A 142 14.87 -8.97 8.05
C ASP A 142 15.27 -10.30 7.35
N LEU A 143 15.95 -10.25 6.20
CA LEU A 143 16.50 -11.43 5.51
C LEU A 143 17.62 -12.10 6.31
N HIS A 144 18.52 -11.31 6.89
CA HIS A 144 19.57 -11.82 7.76
C HIS A 144 19.00 -12.55 8.99
N VAL A 145 18.02 -11.94 9.67
CA VAL A 145 17.33 -12.57 10.82
C VAL A 145 16.62 -13.86 10.38
N ALA A 146 15.96 -13.83 9.22
CA ALA A 146 15.23 -14.97 8.70
C ALA A 146 16.13 -16.19 8.37
N ARG A 147 17.41 -15.96 8.06
CA ARG A 147 18.41 -17.03 7.91
C ARG A 147 18.74 -17.68 9.26
N GLY A 148 18.81 -16.89 10.33
CA GLY A 148 19.10 -17.38 11.68
C GLY A 148 17.95 -18.15 12.32
N ASP A 149 16.70 -17.79 12.02
CA ASP A 149 15.51 -18.41 12.62
C ASP A 149 14.82 -19.48 11.73
N GLY A 150 15.38 -19.74 10.55
CA GLY A 150 14.87 -20.72 9.58
C GLY A 150 13.63 -20.26 8.78
N SER A 151 13.23 -18.99 8.88
CA SER A 151 12.09 -18.44 8.14
C SER A 151 12.44 -17.86 6.76
N TYR A 152 13.72 -17.90 6.37
CA TYR A 152 14.25 -17.32 5.13
C TYR A 152 13.42 -17.67 3.87
N THR A 153 13.23 -18.96 3.60
CA THR A 153 12.46 -19.43 2.43
C THR A 153 11.00 -18.93 2.45
N ARG A 154 10.41 -18.79 3.64
CA ARG A 154 9.05 -18.25 3.79
C ARG A 154 9.00 -16.75 3.47
N LEU A 155 10.03 -16.01 3.86
CA LEU A 155 10.15 -14.59 3.55
C LEU A 155 10.35 -14.39 2.03
N LEU A 156 11.26 -15.14 1.40
CA LEU A 156 11.45 -15.11 -0.05
C LEU A 156 10.16 -15.43 -0.80
N ALA A 157 9.48 -16.54 -0.45
CA ALA A 157 8.22 -16.91 -1.09
C ALA A 157 7.12 -15.85 -0.92
N ARG A 158 7.11 -15.12 0.20
CA ARG A 158 6.20 -13.99 0.40
C ARG A 158 6.58 -12.80 -0.48
N LEU A 159 7.86 -12.46 -0.56
CA LEU A 159 8.35 -11.38 -1.41
C LEU A 159 8.06 -11.70 -2.88
N ALA A 160 8.38 -12.91 -3.36
CA ALA A 160 8.09 -13.38 -4.71
C ALA A 160 6.60 -13.24 -5.09
N LYS A 161 5.68 -13.64 -4.20
CA LYS A 161 4.21 -13.57 -4.43
C LYS A 161 3.64 -12.15 -4.40
N THR A 162 4.39 -11.17 -3.92
CA THR A 162 3.89 -9.78 -3.84
C THR A 162 3.97 -9.14 -5.21
N GLU A 163 2.85 -8.74 -5.79
CA GLU A 163 2.79 -8.20 -7.16
C GLU A 163 3.57 -6.90 -7.30
N LEU A 164 3.60 -6.05 -6.26
CA LEU A 164 4.42 -4.86 -6.19
C LEU A 164 5.33 -4.83 -4.94
N LEU A 165 6.62 -5.03 -5.12
CA LEU A 165 7.63 -4.85 -4.06
C LEU A 165 8.22 -3.44 -4.15
N VAL A 166 8.13 -2.67 -3.08
CA VAL A 166 8.77 -1.35 -2.96
C VAL A 166 10.03 -1.46 -2.10
N ILE A 167 11.18 -1.15 -2.70
CA ILE A 167 12.47 -1.03 -2.03
C ILE A 167 12.81 0.45 -1.94
N ASP A 168 12.58 1.02 -0.76
CA ASP A 168 12.80 2.43 -0.46
C ASP A 168 14.22 2.68 0.05
N ASP A 169 14.78 3.86 -0.24
CA ASP A 169 16.12 4.28 0.18
C ASP A 169 17.26 3.35 -0.31
N TRP A 170 17.18 2.95 -1.59
CA TRP A 170 18.22 2.16 -2.25
C TRP A 170 19.54 2.92 -2.40
N GLY A 171 20.64 2.21 -2.19
CA GLY A 171 22.01 2.70 -2.43
C GLY A 171 22.50 3.79 -1.48
N LEU A 172 22.04 3.78 -0.22
CA LEU A 172 22.62 4.64 0.82
C LEU A 172 23.99 4.15 1.33
N ALA A 173 24.27 2.86 1.17
CA ALA A 173 25.53 2.22 1.54
C ALA A 173 25.83 1.08 0.55
N PRO A 174 27.12 0.71 0.36
CA PRO A 174 27.47 -0.47 -0.42
C PRO A 174 26.85 -1.74 0.18
N LEU A 175 26.40 -2.66 -0.68
CA LEU A 175 25.84 -3.92 -0.21
C LEU A 175 26.92 -4.84 0.36
N ALA A 176 26.60 -5.53 1.46
CA ALA A 176 27.41 -6.64 1.95
C ALA A 176 27.28 -7.86 1.01
N PRO A 177 28.26 -8.79 0.98
CA PRO A 177 28.22 -9.95 0.09
C PRO A 177 26.93 -10.76 0.18
N THR A 178 26.43 -11.01 1.39
CA THR A 178 25.17 -11.73 1.59
C THR A 178 23.96 -10.96 1.07
N GLU A 179 23.94 -9.63 1.23
CA GLU A 179 22.85 -8.77 0.76
C GLU A 179 22.74 -8.76 -0.77
N ARG A 180 23.87 -8.86 -1.48
CA ARG A 180 23.90 -8.98 -2.95
C ARG A 180 23.24 -10.29 -3.40
N HIS A 181 23.60 -11.40 -2.76
CA HIS A 181 22.99 -12.69 -3.05
C HIS A 181 21.50 -12.70 -2.72
N ASP A 182 21.13 -12.18 -1.54
CA ASP A 182 19.73 -12.05 -1.14
C ASP A 182 18.92 -11.21 -2.15
N LEU A 183 19.48 -10.10 -2.63
CA LEU A 183 18.83 -9.28 -3.63
C LEU A 183 18.67 -10.01 -4.96
N LEU A 184 19.72 -10.70 -5.43
CA LEU A 184 19.65 -11.47 -6.66
C LEU A 184 18.56 -12.55 -6.58
N GLU A 185 18.51 -13.30 -5.48
CA GLU A 185 17.50 -14.36 -5.27
C GLU A 185 16.08 -13.79 -5.28
N ILE A 186 15.85 -12.64 -4.61
CA ILE A 186 14.57 -11.93 -4.67
C ILE A 186 14.22 -11.51 -6.10
N LEU A 187 15.18 -10.99 -6.86
CA LEU A 187 14.93 -10.50 -8.22
C LEU A 187 14.72 -11.64 -9.21
N GLU A 188 15.40 -12.77 -9.04
CA GLU A 188 15.22 -13.97 -9.85
C GLU A 188 13.81 -14.55 -9.69
N ASP A 189 13.32 -14.66 -8.46
CA ASP A 189 11.98 -15.15 -8.20
C ASP A 189 10.88 -14.25 -8.80
N ARG A 190 11.20 -12.95 -8.95
CA ARG A 190 10.27 -11.90 -9.38
C ARG A 190 10.34 -11.55 -10.87
N ALA A 191 11.46 -11.85 -11.53
CA ALA A 191 11.68 -11.53 -12.93
C ALA A 191 10.51 -12.05 -13.78
N GLU A 192 9.97 -11.17 -14.62
CA GLU A 192 8.83 -11.45 -15.52
C GLU A 192 7.54 -11.94 -14.84
N ARG A 193 7.43 -11.84 -13.50
CA ARG A 193 6.27 -12.31 -12.72
C ARG A 193 5.67 -11.24 -11.82
N ALA A 194 6.49 -10.29 -11.37
CA ALA A 194 6.07 -9.23 -10.46
C ALA A 194 6.93 -7.98 -10.62
N SER A 195 6.40 -6.84 -10.22
CA SER A 195 7.03 -5.53 -10.42
C SER A 195 7.75 -5.04 -9.18
N THR A 196 8.89 -4.39 -9.38
CA THR A 196 9.68 -3.78 -8.31
C THR A 196 9.76 -2.27 -8.50
N LEU A 197 9.41 -1.52 -7.44
CA LEU A 197 9.58 -0.07 -7.39
C LEU A 197 10.76 0.26 -6.48
N ILE A 198 11.74 0.98 -7.02
CA ILE A 198 12.93 1.40 -6.27
C ILE A 198 12.93 2.92 -6.10
N THR A 199 13.22 3.39 -4.89
CA THR A 199 13.57 4.79 -4.67
C THR A 199 15.06 4.92 -4.41
N SER A 200 15.74 5.84 -5.09
CA SER A 200 17.17 6.04 -4.90
C SER A 200 17.56 7.51 -5.02
N GLN A 201 18.63 7.88 -4.32
CA GLN A 201 19.31 9.16 -4.55
C GLN A 201 20.34 9.07 -5.66
N LEU A 202 20.79 7.86 -5.96
CA LEU A 202 21.82 7.61 -6.95
C LEU A 202 21.19 7.45 -8.34
N PRO A 203 21.86 7.97 -9.36
CA PRO A 203 21.52 7.65 -10.74
C PRO A 203 21.77 6.15 -10.98
N VAL A 204 21.10 5.55 -11.96
CA VAL A 204 21.14 4.09 -12.22
C VAL A 204 22.57 3.64 -12.55
N GLU A 205 23.31 4.51 -13.22
CA GLU A 205 24.69 4.34 -13.64
C GLU A 205 25.64 4.09 -12.45
N ALA A 206 25.28 4.58 -11.25
CA ALA A 206 26.06 4.37 -10.02
C ALA A 206 25.66 3.10 -9.24
N TRP A 207 24.68 2.32 -9.71
CA TRP A 207 24.22 1.14 -8.99
C TRP A 207 25.23 0.00 -9.03
N HIS A 208 26.05 -0.11 -10.09
CA HIS A 208 27.13 -1.10 -10.16
C HIS A 208 28.12 -0.94 -9.00
N ASP A 209 28.53 0.29 -8.69
CA ASP A 209 29.48 0.58 -7.62
C ASP A 209 28.90 0.26 -6.23
N VAL A 210 27.61 0.54 -6.03
CA VAL A 210 26.90 0.26 -4.78
C VAL A 210 26.69 -1.23 -4.56
N ILE A 211 26.28 -1.94 -5.61
CA ILE A 211 26.11 -3.39 -5.52
C ILE A 211 27.48 -4.00 -5.27
N GLY A 212 28.48 -3.64 -6.06
CA GLY A 212 29.82 -4.22 -6.02
C GLY A 212 29.81 -5.68 -6.48
N GLU A 213 31.01 -6.22 -6.76
CA GLU A 213 31.18 -7.49 -7.49
C GLU A 213 30.54 -7.41 -8.90
N PRO A 214 31.36 -7.24 -9.96
CA PRO A 214 30.86 -6.97 -11.32
C PRO A 214 29.81 -7.96 -11.81
N THR A 215 29.98 -9.26 -11.54
CA THR A 215 29.11 -10.31 -12.07
C THR A 215 27.68 -10.23 -11.52
N LEU A 216 27.57 -10.07 -10.20
CA LEU A 216 26.30 -9.93 -9.49
C LEU A 216 25.67 -8.57 -9.81
N ALA A 217 26.48 -7.52 -9.92
CA ALA A 217 25.99 -6.20 -10.31
C ALA A 217 25.35 -6.24 -11.70
N ASP A 218 25.99 -6.86 -12.69
CA ASP A 218 25.43 -7.07 -14.03
C ASP A 218 24.11 -7.85 -13.96
N ALA A 219 24.09 -8.99 -13.24
CA ALA A 219 22.90 -9.83 -13.12
C ALA A 219 21.70 -9.11 -12.46
N ILE A 220 21.96 -8.33 -11.41
CA ILE A 220 20.94 -7.57 -10.68
C ILE A 220 20.42 -6.40 -11.54
N CYS A 221 21.32 -5.64 -12.15
CA CYS A 221 20.99 -4.49 -12.98
C CYS A 221 20.18 -4.90 -14.22
N ASP A 222 20.55 -6.00 -14.88
CA ASP A 222 19.83 -6.54 -16.04
C ASP A 222 18.35 -6.81 -15.72
N ARG A 223 18.07 -7.52 -14.62
CA ARG A 223 16.70 -7.85 -14.16
C ARG A 223 15.90 -6.62 -13.74
N LEU A 224 16.57 -5.60 -13.23
CA LEU A 224 15.93 -4.37 -12.75
C LEU A 224 15.64 -3.39 -13.89
N ILE A 225 16.63 -3.09 -14.72
CA ILE A 225 16.65 -1.93 -15.60
C ILE A 225 15.93 -2.19 -16.91
N HIS A 226 16.04 -3.39 -17.48
CA HIS A 226 15.63 -3.67 -18.85
C HIS A 226 14.16 -3.27 -19.15
N THR A 227 13.26 -3.43 -18.17
CA THR A 227 11.83 -3.11 -18.32
C THR A 227 11.38 -1.87 -17.55
N ALA A 228 12.29 -1.13 -16.91
CA ALA A 228 11.94 -0.09 -15.95
C ALA A 228 11.44 1.22 -16.56
N HIS A 229 10.37 1.76 -15.99
CA HIS A 229 10.05 3.18 -16.10
C HIS A 229 10.93 3.97 -15.14
N VAL A 230 11.51 5.08 -15.59
CA VAL A 230 12.37 5.93 -14.75
C VAL A 230 11.77 7.32 -14.64
N ILE A 231 11.55 7.77 -13.41
CA ILE A 231 11.13 9.13 -13.08
C ILE A 231 12.26 9.81 -12.30
N LYS A 232 12.82 10.87 -12.87
CA LYS A 232 13.84 11.71 -12.23
C LYS A 232 13.16 12.92 -11.59
N LEU A 233 13.01 12.90 -10.28
CA LEU A 233 12.46 14.01 -9.51
C LEU A 233 13.53 15.09 -9.28
N HIS A 234 13.14 16.35 -9.43
CA HIS A 234 14.01 17.51 -9.18
C HIS A 234 13.25 18.65 -8.49
N GLY A 235 13.97 19.52 -7.77
CA GLY A 235 13.37 20.63 -7.02
C GLY A 235 13.73 20.62 -5.52
N PRO A 236 13.16 21.57 -4.75
CA PRO A 236 13.51 21.77 -3.35
C PRO A 236 12.99 20.65 -2.44
N SER A 237 13.60 20.53 -1.25
CA SER A 237 13.15 19.61 -0.21
C SER A 237 11.74 19.95 0.28
N MET A 238 10.81 19.01 0.15
CA MET A 238 9.44 19.16 0.64
C MET A 238 9.37 19.27 2.16
N ARG A 239 10.40 18.80 2.88
CA ARG A 239 10.50 18.95 4.33
C ARG A 239 10.68 20.41 4.72
N GLU A 240 11.51 21.14 3.97
CA GLU A 240 11.75 22.57 4.17
C GLU A 240 10.55 23.41 3.74
N VAL A 241 9.93 23.07 2.62
CA VAL A 241 8.71 23.74 2.14
C VAL A 241 7.58 23.61 3.17
N ARG A 242 7.37 22.41 3.74
CA ARG A 242 6.38 22.20 4.80
C ARG A 242 6.75 22.89 6.11
N ALA A 243 8.04 23.00 6.43
CA ALA A 243 8.49 23.72 7.63
C ALA A 243 8.30 25.24 7.51
N LYS A 244 8.35 25.79 6.29
CA LYS A 244 8.14 27.22 6.00
C LYS A 244 6.68 27.60 5.74
N ALA A 245 5.79 26.62 5.53
CA ALA A 245 4.36 26.89 5.38
C ALA A 245 3.81 27.44 6.72
N PRO A 246 3.04 28.54 6.71
CA PRO A 246 2.43 29.06 7.92
C PRO A 246 1.58 27.95 8.56
N ARG A 247 1.76 27.72 9.86
CA ARG A 247 0.92 26.81 10.64
C ARG A 247 -0.50 27.37 10.63
N GLY A 248 -1.30 26.98 9.64
CA GLY A 248 -2.72 27.26 9.64
C GLY A 248 -3.37 26.51 10.80
N ASP A 249 -4.07 27.25 11.65
CA ASP A 249 -4.87 26.73 12.76
C ASP A 249 -5.75 25.57 12.30
N SER A 250 -5.39 24.36 12.71
CA SER A 250 -6.31 23.23 12.75
C SER A 250 -6.59 22.93 14.21
N ALA A 251 -7.44 23.77 14.80
CA ALA A 251 -8.24 23.36 15.95
C ALA A 251 -9.11 22.18 15.49
N ALA A 252 -8.69 20.97 15.83
CA ALA A 252 -9.57 19.82 15.83
C ALA A 252 -10.74 20.10 16.80
N PRO A 253 -12.01 19.88 16.44
CA PRO A 253 -13.05 19.82 17.45
C PRO A 253 -12.87 18.51 18.21
N ALA A 254 -12.32 18.63 19.43
CA ALA A 254 -12.29 17.54 20.39
C ALA A 254 -13.73 17.10 20.69
N ALA A 255 -13.97 15.80 20.49
CA ALA A 255 -15.20 15.13 20.86
C ALA A 255 -15.50 15.33 22.35
N ALA A 256 -16.60 16.01 22.66
CA ALA A 256 -17.16 16.09 24.00
C ALA A 256 -17.88 14.78 24.33
N ALA A 257 -17.14 13.81 24.88
CA ALA A 257 -17.71 12.66 25.58
C ALA A 257 -18.06 13.06 27.01
N ALA A 258 -19.23 13.68 27.21
CA ALA A 258 -19.79 13.86 28.54
C ALA A 258 -20.40 12.52 29.02
N THR A 259 -19.66 11.81 29.85
CA THR A 259 -20.10 10.61 30.56
C THR A 259 -21.02 11.04 31.70
N THR A 260 -22.33 10.81 31.59
CA THR A 260 -23.27 10.89 32.70
C THR A 260 -23.09 9.68 33.61
N LYS A 261 -22.50 9.90 34.80
CA LYS A 261 -22.52 8.95 35.92
C LYS A 261 -23.95 8.83 36.47
N PRO A 262 -24.49 7.63 36.75
CA PRO A 262 -25.70 7.49 37.54
C PRO A 262 -25.38 7.64 39.04
N SER A 263 -26.16 8.47 39.73
CA SER A 263 -26.13 8.65 41.19
C SER A 263 -26.80 7.47 41.90
N ALA A 264 -26.07 6.86 42.84
CA ALA A 264 -26.62 5.89 43.79
C ALA A 264 -27.36 6.61 44.95
N PRO A 265 -28.40 6.00 45.56
CA PRO A 265 -29.22 6.66 46.58
C PRO A 265 -28.54 6.66 47.96
N ARG A 266 -28.64 7.80 48.66
CA ARG A 266 -28.27 7.94 50.07
C ARG A 266 -29.26 7.16 50.94
N LYS A 267 -28.76 6.17 51.69
CA LYS A 267 -29.38 5.72 52.94
C LYS A 267 -29.22 6.81 53.99
N ARG A 268 -30.30 7.15 54.70
CA ARG A 268 -30.30 7.60 56.09
C ARG A 268 -31.56 7.05 56.75
N ASP A 269 -31.33 6.36 57.87
CA ASP A 269 -32.11 6.21 59.10
C ASP A 269 -33.61 6.55 59.06
#